data_AF-A0A229UI21-F1
#
_entry.id   AF-A0A229UI21-F1
#
_cell.length_a   1.000
_cell.length_b   1.000
_cell.length_c   1.000
_cell.angle_alpha   90.00
_cell.angle_beta   90.00
_cell.angle_gamma   90.00
#
_symmetry.space_group_name_H-M   'P 1'
#
loop_
_entity.id
_entity.type
_entity.pdbx_description
1 polymer ?
#
loop_
_entity_poly.entity_id
_entity_poly.type
_entity_poly.pdbx_seq_one_letter_code
_entity_poly.pdbx_strand_id
1 'polypeptide(L)'
;MDAQGTVSGEPHVHAENASYAKGLPLVVSLTNRETEVLHLLADGLSNMEIANRFGLAEATVKSHLVHLYKKLGIKRRTQAIAWARACKILD
;
A
#
# COMPACT_ATOMS: atom_id res chain seq x y z
N MET A 1 -39.07 -10.24 -1.77
CA MET A 1 -38.03 -11.25 -1.50
C MET A 1 -36.82 -10.75 -2.24
N ASP A 2 -36.14 -9.78 -1.66
CA ASP A 2 -35.02 -9.08 -2.29
C ASP A 2 -34.16 -8.53 -1.16
N ALA A 3 -33.38 -9.45 -0.58
CA ALA A 3 -32.28 -9.15 0.30
C ALA A 3 -31.15 -8.56 -0.57
N GLN A 4 -30.91 -7.27 -0.46
CA GLN A 4 -29.63 -6.68 -0.84
C GLN A 4 -28.97 -6.25 0.47
N GLY A 5 -28.09 -7.14 0.92
CA GLY A 5 -27.45 -7.09 2.22
C GLY A 5 -26.69 -5.78 2.44
N THR A 6 -26.98 -5.16 3.57
CA THR A 6 -26.02 -4.38 4.34
C THR A 6 -24.73 -5.18 4.46
N VAL A 7 -23.75 -4.90 3.60
CA VAL A 7 -22.37 -5.21 3.91
C VAL A 7 -21.90 -4.12 4.87
N SER A 8 -22.20 -4.34 6.15
CA SER A 8 -21.41 -3.80 7.24
C SER A 8 -19.99 -4.33 7.06
N GLY A 9 -19.21 -3.64 6.23
CA GLY A 9 -17.77 -3.80 6.18
C GLY A 9 -17.18 -3.17 7.43
N GLU A 10 -17.45 -3.78 8.58
CA GLU A 10 -16.64 -3.57 9.77
C GLU A 10 -15.17 -3.75 9.36
N PRO A 11 -14.25 -2.82 9.68
CA PRO A 11 -12.84 -3.03 9.40
C PRO A 11 -12.31 -4.09 10.38
N HIS A 12 -12.52 -5.36 10.06
CA HIS A 12 -11.94 -6.52 10.74
C HIS A 12 -10.42 -6.55 10.47
N VAL A 13 -9.69 -6.08 11.46
CA VAL A 13 -8.46 -6.64 12.07
C VAL A 13 -7.19 -6.90 11.23
N HIS A 14 -6.07 -6.42 11.80
CA HIS A 14 -4.75 -7.09 11.94
C HIS A 14 -4.02 -7.62 10.69
N ALA A 15 -2.95 -6.93 10.29
CA ALA A 15 -1.68 -7.47 9.78
C ALA A 15 -0.75 -6.27 9.51
N GLU A 16 0.51 -6.20 9.92
CA GLU A 16 1.45 -7.09 10.58
C GLU A 16 2.64 -6.17 10.94
N ASN A 17 3.17 -6.30 12.15
CA ASN A 17 4.28 -5.54 12.75
C ASN A 17 5.05 -4.56 11.84
N ALA A 18 4.59 -3.30 11.79
CA ALA A 18 5.45 -2.19 11.43
C ALA A 18 6.41 -1.93 12.59
N SER A 19 7.49 -2.70 12.64
CA SER A 19 8.67 -2.38 13.43
C SER A 19 9.07 -0.94 13.11
N TYR A 20 8.80 -0.03 14.03
CA TYR A 20 9.28 1.34 14.00
C TYR A 20 10.81 1.29 14.18
N ALA A 21 11.53 0.95 13.10
CA ALA A 21 12.99 0.86 13.12
C ALA A 21 13.56 2.27 13.27
N LYS A 22 13.63 2.69 14.53
CA LYS A 22 14.35 3.85 15.01
C LYS A 22 15.84 3.54 14.86
N GLY A 23 16.51 4.18 13.90
CA GLY A 23 17.95 4.41 13.98
C GLY A 23 18.89 3.64 13.05
N LEU A 24 18.53 3.38 11.78
CA LEU A 24 19.54 3.03 10.76
C LEU A 24 19.51 4.03 9.58
N PRO A 25 20.66 4.24 8.90
CA PRO A 25 20.83 5.33 7.93
C PRO A 25 19.88 5.17 6.74
N LEU A 26 19.01 6.16 6.52
CA LEU A 26 18.20 6.53 5.32
C LEU A 26 17.70 5.43 4.35
N VAL A 27 17.70 4.16 4.72
CA VAL A 27 17.05 3.07 3.98
C VAL A 27 15.64 2.97 4.54
N VAL A 28 14.68 3.49 3.80
CA VAL A 28 13.27 3.31 4.15
C VAL A 28 12.95 1.82 4.00
N SER A 29 12.92 1.09 5.12
CA SER A 29 12.61 -0.33 5.13
C SER A 29 11.13 -0.56 4.84
N LEU A 30 10.76 -0.69 3.56
CA LEU A 30 9.41 -1.08 3.15
C LEU A 30 9.11 -2.52 3.55
N THR A 31 7.88 -2.80 3.97
CA THR A 31 7.44 -4.19 4.11
C THR A 31 7.34 -4.84 2.72
N ASN A 32 7.37 -6.18 2.67
CA ASN A 32 7.17 -6.91 1.41
C ASN A 32 5.90 -6.44 0.69
N ARG A 33 4.83 -6.23 1.46
CA ARG A 33 3.55 -5.77 0.91
C ARG A 33 3.59 -4.36 0.37
N GLU A 34 4.28 -3.44 1.06
CA GLU A 34 4.48 -2.08 0.57
C GLU A 34 5.27 -2.05 -0.74
N THR A 35 6.32 -2.85 -0.85
CA THR A 35 7.12 -2.99 -2.06
C THR A 35 6.31 -3.55 -3.22
N GLU A 36 5.56 -4.64 -3.00
CA GLU A 36 4.70 -5.18 -4.06
C GLU A 36 3.64 -4.18 -4.53
N VAL A 37 2.97 -3.49 -3.60
CA VAL A 37 2.01 -2.44 -3.96
C VAL A 37 2.71 -1.37 -4.80
N LEU A 38 3.92 -0.94 -4.44
CA LEU A 38 4.70 0.07 -5.17
C LEU A 38 5.07 -0.38 -6.60
N HIS A 39 5.39 -1.67 -6.82
CA HIS A 39 5.57 -2.23 -8.16
C HIS A 39 4.29 -2.14 -9.00
N LEU A 40 3.15 -2.55 -8.44
CA LEU A 40 1.87 -2.48 -9.16
C LEU A 40 1.44 -1.04 -9.44
N LEU A 41 1.75 -0.11 -8.54
CA LEU A 41 1.52 1.31 -8.80
C LEU A 41 2.36 1.80 -9.99
N ALA A 42 3.61 1.33 -10.11
CA ALA A 42 4.51 1.70 -11.19
C ALA A 42 4.09 1.12 -12.54
N ASP A 43 3.50 -0.08 -12.54
CA ASP A 43 2.91 -0.74 -13.71
C ASP A 43 1.60 -0.06 -14.17
N GLY A 44 1.09 0.89 -13.38
CA GLY A 44 -0.09 1.68 -13.74
C GLY A 44 -1.41 1.15 -13.19
N LEU A 45 -1.40 0.07 -12.41
CA LEU A 45 -2.61 -0.51 -11.86
C LEU A 45 -3.34 0.45 -10.92
N SER A 46 -4.65 0.48 -11.03
CA SER A 46 -5.53 1.18 -10.12
C SER A 46 -5.65 0.44 -8.78
N ASN A 47 -6.12 1.13 -7.72
CA ASN A 47 -6.23 0.53 -6.39
C ASN A 47 -7.17 -0.69 -6.38
N MET A 48 -8.18 -0.69 -7.24
CA MET A 48 -9.12 -1.80 -7.41
C MET A 48 -8.44 -3.01 -8.06
N GLU A 49 -7.60 -2.81 -9.08
CA GLU A 49 -6.82 -3.89 -9.71
C GLU A 49 -5.79 -4.48 -8.73
N ILE A 50 -5.12 -3.62 -7.95
CA ILE A 50 -4.20 -4.03 -6.89
C ILE A 50 -4.95 -4.87 -5.84
N ALA A 51 -6.12 -4.41 -5.41
CA ALA A 51 -6.98 -5.11 -4.47
C ALA A 51 -7.37 -6.50 -5.00
N ASN A 52 -7.81 -6.58 -6.26
CA ASN A 52 -8.17 -7.85 -6.92
C ASN A 52 -6.99 -8.83 -6.99
N ARG A 53 -5.79 -8.36 -7.33
CA ARG A 53 -4.59 -9.20 -7.41
C ARG A 53 -4.22 -9.84 -6.07
N PHE A 54 -4.63 -9.19 -4.99
CA PHE A 54 -4.28 -9.53 -3.63
C PHE A 54 -5.43 -10.15 -2.83
N GLY A 55 -6.63 -10.27 -3.41
CA GLY A 55 -7.82 -10.73 -2.70
C GLY A 55 -8.22 -9.80 -1.55
N LEU A 56 -7.94 -8.51 -1.66
CA LEU A 56 -8.22 -7.49 -0.64
C LEU A 56 -9.35 -6.56 -1.08
N ALA A 57 -9.88 -5.78 -0.15
CA ALA A 57 -10.75 -4.65 -0.46
C ALA A 57 -9.93 -3.42 -0.91
N GLU A 58 -10.50 -2.58 -1.78
CA GLU A 58 -9.85 -1.33 -2.22
C GLU A 58 -9.52 -0.40 -1.04
N ALA A 59 -10.38 -0.35 -0.03
CA ALA A 59 -10.15 0.44 1.19
C ALA A 59 -8.89 -0.01 1.95
N THR A 60 -8.62 -1.32 1.98
CA THR A 60 -7.40 -1.88 2.58
C THR A 60 -6.16 -1.42 1.82
N VAL A 61 -6.19 -1.45 0.48
CA VAL A 61 -5.11 -0.92 -0.36
C VAL A 61 -4.88 0.57 -0.10
N LYS A 62 -5.95 1.38 -0.02
CA LYS A 62 -5.83 2.82 0.32
C LYS A 62 -5.15 3.03 1.67
N SER A 63 -5.49 2.24 2.69
CA SER A 63 -4.83 2.32 4.00
C SER A 63 -3.34 1.98 3.93
N HIS A 64 -2.96 0.94 3.17
CA HIS A 64 -1.55 0.64 2.91
C HIS A 64 -0.83 1.81 2.22
N LEU A 65 -1.45 2.44 1.22
CA LEU A 65 -0.88 3.61 0.54
C LEU A 65 -0.70 4.80 1.46
N VAL A 66 -1.65 5.07 2.36
CA VAL A 66 -1.54 6.16 3.33
C VAL A 66 -0.34 5.94 4.26
N HIS A 67 -0.16 4.73 4.78
CA HIS A 67 0.99 4.40 5.62
C HIS A 67 2.31 4.47 4.86
N LEU A 68 2.34 3.91 3.64
CA LEU A 68 3.48 3.98 2.74
C LEU A 68 3.88 5.43 2.45
N TYR A 69 2.93 6.28 2.10
CA TYR A 69 3.18 7.69 1.82
C TYR A 69 3.70 8.44 3.04
N LYS A 70 3.12 8.16 4.22
CA LYS A 70 3.58 8.72 5.49
C LYS A 70 5.02 8.29 5.81
N LYS A 71 5.35 7.03 5.56
CA LYS A 71 6.69 6.45 5.79
C LYS A 71 7.73 7.04 4.83
N LEU A 72 7.34 7.28 3.59
CA LEU A 72 8.17 7.89 2.54
C LEU A 72 8.22 9.43 2.62
N GLY A 73 7.37 10.07 3.43
CA GLY A 73 7.26 11.53 3.50
C GLY A 73 6.68 12.19 2.24
N ILE A 74 5.94 11.43 1.44
CA ILE A 74 5.36 11.88 0.16
C ILE A 74 3.84 12.01 0.26
N LYS A 75 3.21 12.66 -0.73
CA LYS A 75 1.76 12.90 -0.73
C LYS A 75 1.06 12.36 -1.98
N ARG A 76 1.81 12.03 -3.03
CA ARG A 76 1.25 11.72 -4.36
C ARG A 76 1.78 10.38 -4.87
N ARG A 77 0.91 9.67 -5.58
CA ARG A 77 1.26 8.43 -6.30
C ARG A 77 2.49 8.60 -7.20
N THR A 78 2.54 9.68 -7.97
CA THR A 78 3.66 9.98 -8.87
C THR A 78 4.97 10.18 -8.11
N GLN A 79 4.93 10.77 -6.91
CA GLN A 79 6.10 10.89 -6.04
C GLN A 79 6.54 9.53 -5.52
N ALA A 80 5.60 8.62 -5.23
CA ALA A 80 5.92 7.27 -4.76
C ALA A 80 6.66 6.48 -5.85
N ILE A 81 6.15 6.54 -7.08
CA ILE A 81 6.77 5.88 -8.23
C ILE A 81 8.14 6.50 -8.52
N ALA A 82 8.26 7.83 -8.51
CA ALA A 82 9.53 8.51 -8.72
C ALA A 82 10.57 8.15 -7.64
N TRP A 83 10.15 8.11 -6.37
CA TRP A 83 11.00 7.68 -5.26
C TRP A 83 11.46 6.24 -5.43
N ALA A 84 10.55 5.34 -5.80
CA ALA A 84 10.85 3.93 -5.99
C ALA A 84 11.85 3.68 -7.13
N ARG A 85 11.75 4.43 -8.23
CA ARG A 85 12.73 4.44 -9.32
C ARG A 85 14.08 5.02 -8.87
N ALA A 86 14.06 6.13 -8.13
CA ALA A 86 15.30 6.76 -7.63
C ALA A 86 16.06 5.87 -6.64
N CYS A 87 15.33 5.11 -5.82
CA CYS A 87 15.88 4.14 -4.89
C CYS A 87 16.23 2.78 -5.54
N LYS A 88 16.03 2.62 -6.85
CA LYS A 88 16.24 1.36 -7.60
C LYS A 88 15.50 0.17 -6.99
N ILE A 89 14.33 0.43 -6.43
CA ILE A 89 13.41 -0.63 -5.95
C ILE A 89 12.59 -1.16 -7.13
N LEU A 90 12.31 -0.29 -8.11
CA LEU A 90 11.75 -0.65 -9.40
C LEU A 90 12.91 -0.75 -10.39
N ASP A 91 13.02 -1.88 -11.08
CA ASP A 91 13.84 -2.06 -12.27
C ASP A 91 13.12 -1.48 -13.51
#